data_AF-A0AB73A8K4-F1
#
_entry.id   AF-A0AB73A8K4-F1
#
_cell.length_a   1.000
_cell.length_b   1.000
_cell.length_c   1.000
_cell.angle_alpha   90.00
_cell.angle_beta   90.00
_cell.angle_gamma   90.00
#
_symmetry.space_group_name_H-M   'P 1'
#
loop_
_entity.id
_entity.type
_entity.pdbx_description
1 polymer ?
#
loop_
_entity_poly.entity_id
_entity_poly.type
_entity_poly.pdbx_seq_one_letter_code
_entity_poly.pdbx_strand_id
1 'polypeptide(L)'
;MIKRPPINYLERKKILGTKIKAIRKSKKLTQPAFGLMINNGQLIDKKTIYEWEKGTYLPIPERLSRIADLGNMSIEELVCGNVEEYILGIILYRDSIVLDGITFPDKNLFQHLRQQFPPVHSNLDTWLDRYSKLEPEMQEFIANKTCNKVKNEKISLFNILKIEELFINAIVEEFDNNILFLTSSIEELLERMVDEWLPIQLKDMSYPEEAVREITDNINKLEQTISSIGKKYTKKKMKGGDTI
;
A
#
# COMPACT_ATOMS: atom_id res chain seq x y z
N MET A 1 13.37 -5.27 -3.64
CA MET A 1 12.80 -4.29 -2.69
C MET A 1 13.79 -3.90 -1.60
N ILE A 2 14.11 -2.61 -1.47
CA ILE A 2 14.82 -2.09 -0.29
C ILE A 2 13.88 -2.26 0.92
N LYS A 3 14.30 -3.01 1.94
CA LYS A 3 13.54 -3.15 3.19
C LYS A 3 13.67 -1.86 4.00
N ARG A 4 12.76 -0.91 3.80
CA ARG A 4 12.59 0.25 4.70
C ARG A 4 11.42 0.03 5.65
N PRO A 5 11.46 0.56 6.89
CA PRO A 5 10.30 0.56 7.76
C PRO A 5 9.14 1.38 7.14
N PRO A 6 7.88 1.04 7.44
CA PRO A 6 6.72 1.82 7.01
C PRO A 6 6.75 3.25 7.57
N ILE A 7 6.33 4.22 6.76
CA ILE A 7 6.04 5.58 7.22
C ILE A 7 4.68 5.54 7.92
N ASN A 8 4.69 5.53 9.24
CA ASN A 8 3.48 5.67 10.04
C ASN A 8 2.95 7.12 10.01
N TYR A 9 1.76 7.34 10.56
CA TYR A 9 1.10 8.65 10.53
C TYR A 9 1.88 9.75 11.28
N LEU A 10 2.63 9.40 12.34
CA LEU A 10 3.49 10.35 13.07
C LEU A 10 4.68 10.80 12.22
N GLU A 11 5.36 9.85 11.57
CA GLU A 11 6.46 10.14 10.65
C GLU A 11 5.98 10.96 9.45
N ARG A 12 4.78 10.68 8.94
CA ARG A 12 4.18 11.45 7.85
C ARG A 12 3.97 12.92 8.22
N LYS A 13 3.50 13.19 9.45
CA LYS A 13 3.40 14.56 9.99
C LYS A 13 4.77 15.23 10.12
N LYS A 14 5.81 14.51 10.56
CA LYS A 14 7.19 15.04 10.65
C LYS A 14 7.78 15.39 9.29
N ILE A 15 7.53 14.55 8.28
CA ILE A 15 7.95 14.80 6.89
C ILE A 15 7.28 16.08 6.37
N LEU A 16 5.97 16.21 6.53
CA LEU A 16 5.24 17.43 6.16
C LEU A 16 5.78 18.65 6.91
N GLY A 17 6.00 18.56 8.23
CA GLY A 17 6.59 19.65 9.02
C GLY A 17 7.96 20.09 8.50
N THR A 18 8.80 19.13 8.11
CA THR A 18 10.12 19.40 7.53
C THR A 18 10.00 20.12 6.18
N LYS A 19 9.04 19.73 5.32
CA LYS A 19 8.74 20.43 4.06
C LYS A 19 8.27 21.86 4.31
N ILE A 20 7.35 22.08 5.27
CA ILE A 20 6.87 23.42 5.66
C ILE A 20 8.06 24.31 6.09
N LYS A 21 8.96 23.77 6.92
CA LYS A 21 10.17 24.48 7.35
C LYS A 21 11.09 24.83 6.20
N ALA A 22 11.29 23.90 5.27
CA ALA A 22 12.10 24.11 4.07
C ALA A 22 11.53 25.23 3.19
N ILE A 23 10.22 25.24 2.94
CA ILE A 23 9.52 26.30 2.19
C ILE A 23 9.74 27.65 2.87
N ARG A 24 9.48 27.75 4.18
CA ARG A 24 9.72 29.01 4.92
C ARG A 24 11.16 29.50 4.78
N LYS A 25 12.13 28.60 4.96
CA LYS A 25 13.56 28.94 4.87
C LYS A 25 13.97 29.37 3.47
N SER A 26 13.41 28.76 2.42
CA SER A 26 13.64 29.16 1.03
C SER A 26 13.21 30.61 0.76
N LYS A 27 12.16 31.09 1.43
CA LYS A 27 11.69 32.49 1.37
C LYS A 27 12.43 33.42 2.34
N LYS A 28 13.42 32.93 3.08
CA LYS A 28 14.19 33.67 4.09
C LYS A 28 13.32 34.30 5.19
N LEU A 29 12.17 33.67 5.51
CA LEU A 29 11.21 34.20 6.48
C LEU A 29 11.47 33.71 7.91
N THR A 30 11.22 34.57 8.89
CA THR A 30 11.06 34.18 10.30
C THR A 30 9.73 33.44 10.50
N GLN A 31 9.57 32.70 11.59
CA GLN A 31 8.31 32.00 11.88
C GLN A 31 7.10 32.97 11.98
N PRO A 32 7.19 34.13 12.68
CA PRO A 32 6.09 35.11 12.69
C PRO A 32 5.78 35.69 11.30
N ALA A 33 6.82 36.06 10.53
CA ALA A 33 6.63 36.58 9.17
C ALA A 33 5.98 35.55 8.24
N PHE A 34 6.37 34.29 8.38
CA PHE A 34 5.73 33.19 7.67
C PHE A 34 4.27 33.01 8.07
N GLY A 35 3.96 33.07 9.37
CA GLY A 35 2.60 33.01 9.89
C GLY A 35 1.69 34.08 9.28
N LEU A 36 2.17 35.33 9.16
CA LEU A 36 1.44 36.42 8.51
C LEU A 36 1.11 36.11 7.05
N MET A 37 2.07 35.58 6.29
CA MET A 37 1.89 35.27 4.86
C MET A 37 0.81 34.21 4.64
N ILE A 38 0.73 33.19 5.50
CA ILE A 38 -0.20 32.06 5.33
C ILE A 38 -1.54 32.26 6.05
N ASN A 39 -1.73 33.38 6.75
CA ASN A 39 -2.91 33.62 7.59
C ASN A 39 -3.55 34.99 7.33
N ASN A 40 -3.59 35.45 6.08
CA ASN A 40 -4.22 36.73 5.67
C ASN A 40 -3.69 37.95 6.45
N GLY A 41 -2.39 37.97 6.77
CA GLY A 41 -1.81 39.04 7.57
C GLY A 41 -2.19 39.03 9.06
N GLN A 42 -2.93 38.02 9.52
CA GLN A 42 -3.18 37.81 10.95
C GLN A 42 -2.03 37.03 11.58
N LEU A 43 -1.60 37.44 12.77
CA LEU A 43 -0.51 36.77 13.48
C LEU A 43 -0.87 35.33 13.85
N ILE A 44 0.06 34.41 13.58
CA ILE A 44 0.09 33.08 14.19
C ILE A 44 1.21 33.06 15.21
N ASP A 45 0.93 32.52 16.39
CA ASP A 45 1.93 32.37 17.44
C ASP A 45 3.16 31.58 16.95
N LYS A 46 4.35 32.04 17.34
CA LYS A 46 5.63 31.46 16.92
C LYS A 46 5.74 29.98 17.31
N LYS A 47 5.24 29.60 18.49
CA LYS A 47 5.24 28.21 18.96
C LYS A 47 4.34 27.37 18.06
N THR A 48 3.20 27.87 17.62
CA THR A 48 2.32 27.16 16.69
C THR A 48 3.02 26.82 15.38
N ILE A 49 3.71 27.78 14.76
CA ILE A 49 4.51 27.51 13.54
C ILE A 49 5.63 26.50 13.83
N TYR A 50 6.32 26.63 14.96
CA TYR A 50 7.35 25.68 15.37
C TYR A 50 6.82 24.25 15.53
N GLU A 51 5.64 24.08 16.13
CA GLU A 51 5.01 22.76 16.29
C GLU A 51 4.58 22.16 14.96
N TRP A 52 4.11 22.99 14.00
CA TRP A 52 3.86 22.53 12.63
C TRP A 52 5.14 22.05 11.94
N GLU A 53 6.23 22.82 12.06
CA GLU A 53 7.53 22.44 11.49
C GLU A 53 8.14 21.19 12.11
N LYS A 54 7.74 20.85 13.34
CA LYS A 54 8.10 19.60 14.01
C LYS A 54 7.18 18.42 13.67
N GLY A 55 6.02 18.68 13.09
CA GLY A 55 5.00 17.65 12.84
C GLY A 55 4.22 17.24 14.09
N THR A 56 4.23 18.04 15.15
CA THR A 56 3.42 17.79 16.35
C THR A 56 1.93 17.98 16.05
N TYR A 57 1.61 19.10 15.39
CA TYR A 57 0.28 19.45 14.90
C TYR A 57 0.35 19.80 13.42
N LEU A 58 -0.81 19.85 12.76
CA LEU A 58 -0.92 20.22 11.36
C LEU A 58 -1.62 21.57 11.20
N PRO A 59 -1.23 22.39 10.20
CA PRO A 59 -2.05 23.52 9.79
C PRO A 59 -3.39 23.03 9.23
N ILE A 60 -4.42 23.87 9.34
CA ILE A 60 -5.70 23.63 8.68
C ILE A 60 -5.55 23.65 7.15
N PRO A 61 -6.47 23.01 6.39
CA PRO A 61 -6.36 22.91 4.93
C PRO A 61 -6.13 24.25 4.20
N GLU A 62 -6.83 25.32 4.60
CA GLU A 62 -6.63 26.66 3.99
C GLU A 62 -5.18 27.16 4.13
N ARG A 63 -4.54 26.91 5.29
CA ARG A 63 -3.15 27.29 5.53
C ARG A 63 -2.20 26.39 4.74
N LEU A 64 -2.49 25.10 4.66
CA LEU A 64 -1.70 24.16 3.83
C LEU A 64 -1.72 24.57 2.36
N SER A 65 -2.87 25.02 1.83
CA SER A 65 -2.96 25.55 0.47
C SER A 65 -1.99 26.69 0.24
N ARG A 66 -1.98 27.69 1.13
CA ARG A 66 -1.09 28.85 1.02
C ARG A 66 0.38 28.50 1.21
N ILE A 67 0.68 27.53 2.07
CA ILE A 67 2.05 27.01 2.22
C ILE A 67 2.49 26.35 0.90
N ALA A 68 1.61 25.58 0.26
CA ALA A 68 1.89 24.95 -1.03
C ALA A 68 2.11 26.01 -2.13
N ASP A 69 1.28 27.06 -2.17
CA ASP A 69 1.45 28.21 -3.07
C ASP A 69 2.81 28.89 -2.87
N LEU A 70 3.22 29.14 -1.62
CA LEU A 70 4.56 29.66 -1.31
C LEU A 70 5.67 28.71 -1.79
N GLY A 71 5.43 27.41 -1.72
CA GLY A 71 6.33 26.35 -2.21
C GLY A 71 6.32 26.16 -3.73
N ASN A 72 5.46 26.86 -4.47
CA ASN A 72 5.20 26.64 -5.90
C ASN A 72 4.87 25.17 -6.23
N MET A 73 4.02 24.54 -5.42
CA MET A 73 3.59 23.15 -5.58
C MET A 73 2.11 22.99 -5.24
N SER A 74 1.52 21.87 -5.62
CA SER A 74 0.17 21.51 -5.18
C SER A 74 0.15 21.11 -3.70
N ILE A 75 -1.02 21.22 -3.08
CA ILE A 75 -1.23 20.71 -1.72
C ILE A 75 -1.00 19.20 -1.62
N GLU A 76 -1.28 18.45 -2.68
CA GLU A 76 -1.03 17.01 -2.76
C GLU A 76 0.47 16.70 -2.75
N GLU A 77 1.28 17.41 -3.54
CA GLU A 77 2.73 17.25 -3.55
C GLU A 77 3.35 17.60 -2.19
N LEU A 78 2.82 18.63 -1.53
CA LEU A 78 3.24 19.02 -0.20
C LEU A 78 2.95 17.90 0.82
N VAL A 79 1.73 17.37 0.83
CA VAL A 79 1.24 16.40 1.83
C VAL A 79 1.72 14.97 1.55
N CYS A 80 1.52 14.49 0.34
CA CYS A 80 1.76 13.10 -0.06
C CYS A 80 3.16 12.89 -0.66
N GLY A 81 3.80 13.96 -1.18
CA GLY A 81 4.98 13.82 -2.03
C GLY A 81 4.58 13.62 -3.49
N ASN A 82 5.51 13.16 -4.31
CA ASN A 82 5.15 12.85 -5.70
C ASN A 82 4.27 11.57 -5.75
N VAL A 83 3.51 11.46 -6.84
CA VAL A 83 2.53 10.37 -7.05
C VAL A 83 3.18 8.99 -6.88
N GLU A 84 4.38 8.80 -7.42
CA GLU A 84 5.06 7.51 -7.43
C GLU A 84 5.52 7.08 -6.05
N GLU A 85 6.21 7.97 -5.32
CA GLU A 85 6.62 7.74 -3.94
C GLU A 85 5.42 7.40 -3.05
N TYR A 86 4.31 8.10 -3.22
CA TYR A 86 3.11 7.87 -2.42
C TYR A 86 2.47 6.52 -2.72
N ILE A 87 2.18 6.22 -4.00
CA ILE A 87 1.50 4.98 -4.39
C ILE A 87 2.36 3.75 -4.10
N LEU A 88 3.63 3.76 -4.49
CA LEU A 88 4.56 2.67 -4.17
C LEU A 88 4.76 2.54 -2.67
N GLY A 89 4.83 3.68 -1.96
CA GLY A 89 4.77 3.78 -0.50
C GLY A 89 3.70 2.88 0.09
N ILE A 90 2.44 3.26 -0.13
CA ILE A 90 1.28 2.66 0.55
C ILE A 90 1.07 1.19 0.15
N ILE A 91 1.43 0.80 -1.08
CA ILE A 91 1.26 -0.57 -1.58
C ILE A 91 2.41 -1.49 -1.11
N LEU A 92 3.66 -1.10 -1.35
CA LEU A 92 4.83 -1.98 -1.14
C LEU A 92 5.37 -1.91 0.30
N TYR A 93 5.29 -0.74 0.93
CA TYR A 93 5.94 -0.49 2.22
C TYR A 93 4.95 -0.35 3.38
N ARG A 94 3.65 -0.55 3.14
CA ARG A 94 2.58 -0.46 4.17
C ARG A 94 2.57 0.90 4.88
N ASP A 95 3.03 1.91 4.17
CA ASP A 95 2.96 3.31 4.52
C ASP A 95 1.52 3.71 4.87
N SER A 96 1.37 4.55 5.89
CA SER A 96 0.07 5.10 6.30
C SER A 96 -0.58 5.86 5.13
N ILE A 97 -1.90 5.80 5.01
CA ILE A 97 -2.61 6.55 3.95
C ILE A 97 -2.87 7.98 4.38
N VAL A 98 -3.28 8.82 3.43
CA VAL A 98 -3.89 10.13 3.66
C VAL A 98 -5.33 10.04 3.17
N LEU A 99 -6.27 10.47 4.00
CA LEU A 99 -7.71 10.53 3.67
C LEU A 99 -8.15 11.95 3.33
N ASP A 100 -9.35 12.05 2.77
CA ASP A 100 -10.04 13.30 2.49
C ASP A 100 -9.95 14.29 3.66
N GLY A 101 -9.65 15.56 3.34
CA GLY A 101 -9.40 16.60 4.32
C GLY A 101 -7.99 16.58 4.94
N ILE A 102 -7.03 15.84 4.36
CA ILE A 102 -5.63 15.77 4.81
C ILE A 102 -5.55 15.13 6.20
N THR A 103 -6.31 14.05 6.37
CA THR A 103 -6.30 13.27 7.61
C THR A 103 -5.24 12.18 7.51
N PHE A 104 -4.45 12.03 8.57
CA PHE A 104 -3.42 10.99 8.69
C PHE A 104 -3.92 9.91 9.66
N PRO A 105 -4.73 8.93 9.20
CA PRO A 105 -5.17 7.84 10.05
C PRO A 105 -3.98 6.97 10.46
N ASP A 106 -4.11 6.33 11.62
CA ASP A 106 -3.19 5.27 12.04
C ASP A 106 -3.52 3.93 11.34
N LYS A 107 -3.55 3.98 10.00
CA LYS A 107 -3.92 2.86 9.13
C LYS A 107 -3.18 2.94 7.80
N ASN A 108 -2.84 1.79 7.23
CA ASN A 108 -2.35 1.65 5.86
C ASN A 108 -3.47 1.20 4.89
N LEU A 109 -3.16 1.16 3.59
CA LEU A 109 -4.09 0.82 2.52
C LEU A 109 -4.82 -0.52 2.77
N PHE A 110 -4.09 -1.55 3.18
CA PHE A 110 -4.64 -2.90 3.39
C PHE A 110 -5.58 -2.97 4.60
N GLN A 111 -5.27 -2.20 5.65
CA GLN A 111 -6.14 -2.08 6.81
C GLN A 111 -7.42 -1.31 6.47
N HIS A 112 -7.30 -0.26 5.63
CA HIS A 112 -8.45 0.51 5.18
C HIS A 112 -9.37 -0.31 4.27
N LEU A 113 -8.82 -1.00 3.28
CA LEU A 113 -9.55 -1.94 2.41
C LEU A 113 -10.41 -2.94 3.20
N ARG A 114 -9.84 -3.62 4.20
CA ARG A 114 -10.54 -4.64 4.99
C ARG A 114 -11.64 -4.09 5.91
N GLN A 115 -11.64 -2.79 6.17
CA GLN A 115 -12.59 -2.16 7.09
C GLN A 115 -13.76 -1.50 6.37
N GLN A 116 -13.77 -1.51 5.04
CA GLN A 116 -14.83 -0.90 4.24
C GLN A 116 -16.10 -1.75 4.20
N PHE A 117 -17.25 -1.07 4.27
CA PHE A 117 -18.57 -1.67 4.13
C PHE A 117 -19.44 -0.80 3.21
N PRO A 118 -19.88 -1.31 2.04
CA PRO A 118 -19.57 -2.63 1.49
C PRO A 118 -18.08 -2.78 1.09
N PRO A 119 -17.56 -4.01 0.97
CA PRO A 119 -16.20 -4.22 0.50
C PRO A 119 -16.06 -3.76 -0.96
N VAL A 120 -14.88 -3.27 -1.32
CA VAL A 120 -14.56 -2.80 -2.68
C VAL A 120 -14.69 -3.92 -3.73
N HIS A 121 -14.52 -5.17 -3.32
CA HIS A 121 -14.69 -6.36 -4.16
C HIS A 121 -15.24 -7.53 -3.32
N SER A 122 -16.09 -8.38 -3.90
CA SER A 122 -16.73 -9.51 -3.18
C SER A 122 -15.73 -10.48 -2.54
N ASN A 123 -14.66 -10.82 -3.26
CA ASN A 123 -13.57 -11.69 -2.79
C ASN A 123 -12.31 -10.92 -2.34
N LEU A 124 -12.48 -9.76 -1.70
CA LEU A 124 -11.37 -8.86 -1.34
C LEU A 124 -10.25 -9.57 -0.56
N ASP A 125 -10.59 -10.31 0.49
CA ASP A 125 -9.59 -10.96 1.34
C ASP A 125 -8.78 -12.01 0.58
N THR A 126 -9.43 -12.79 -0.29
CA THR A 126 -8.75 -13.75 -1.18
C THR A 126 -7.75 -13.05 -2.09
N TRP A 127 -8.13 -11.92 -2.70
CA TRP A 127 -7.22 -11.19 -3.58
C TRP A 127 -6.02 -10.58 -2.83
N LEU A 128 -6.25 -10.06 -1.62
CA LEU A 128 -5.18 -9.51 -0.80
C LEU A 128 -4.24 -10.58 -0.28
N ASP A 129 -4.75 -11.76 0.09
CA ASP A 129 -3.94 -12.91 0.49
C ASP A 129 -3.05 -13.37 -0.66
N ARG A 130 -3.64 -13.62 -1.83
CA ARG A 130 -2.92 -13.99 -3.05
C ARG A 130 -1.84 -12.97 -3.41
N TYR A 131 -2.16 -11.69 -3.39
CA TYR A 131 -1.19 -10.62 -3.62
C TYR A 131 -0.02 -10.68 -2.62
N SER A 132 -0.30 -10.95 -1.34
CA SER A 132 0.73 -10.98 -0.30
C SER A 132 1.74 -12.13 -0.46
N LYS A 133 1.32 -13.24 -1.07
CA LYS A 133 2.15 -14.42 -1.37
C LYS A 133 2.99 -14.27 -2.65
N LEU A 134 2.75 -13.23 -3.46
CA LEU A 134 3.53 -12.98 -4.69
C LEU A 134 4.99 -12.64 -4.42
N GLU A 135 5.85 -12.98 -5.39
CA GLU A 135 7.24 -12.55 -5.39
C GLU A 135 7.36 -11.01 -5.41
N PRO A 136 8.39 -10.42 -4.77
CA PRO A 136 8.56 -8.98 -4.68
C PRO A 136 8.50 -8.26 -6.03
N GLU A 137 9.06 -8.84 -7.09
CA GLU A 137 9.02 -8.21 -8.43
C GLU A 137 7.60 -8.11 -8.98
N MET A 138 6.73 -9.07 -8.66
CA MET A 138 5.33 -9.04 -9.09
C MET A 138 4.48 -8.07 -8.28
N GLN A 139 4.74 -7.96 -6.98
CA GLN A 139 4.12 -6.94 -6.16
C GLN A 139 4.48 -5.55 -6.68
N GLU A 140 5.76 -5.33 -7.00
CA GLU A 140 6.24 -4.09 -7.62
C GLU A 140 5.62 -3.84 -8.99
N PHE A 141 5.47 -4.87 -9.83
CA PHE A 141 4.78 -4.77 -11.11
C PHE A 141 3.33 -4.30 -10.97
N ILE A 142 2.55 -4.90 -10.06
CA ILE A 142 1.16 -4.52 -9.77
C ILE A 142 1.09 -3.09 -9.20
N ALA A 143 1.99 -2.74 -8.29
CA ALA A 143 2.08 -1.39 -7.71
C ALA A 143 2.36 -0.34 -8.79
N ASN A 144 3.27 -0.63 -9.72
CA ASN A 144 3.56 0.23 -10.87
C ASN A 144 2.38 0.36 -11.83
N LYS A 145 1.65 -0.74 -12.11
CA LYS A 145 0.42 -0.70 -12.90
C LYS A 145 -0.62 0.21 -12.26
N THR A 146 -0.80 0.11 -10.94
CA THR A 146 -1.69 0.98 -10.16
C THR A 146 -1.25 2.45 -10.25
N CYS A 147 0.04 2.73 -10.03
CA CYS A 147 0.64 4.05 -10.14
C CYS A 147 0.42 4.68 -11.52
N ASN A 148 0.62 3.90 -12.58
CA ASN A 148 0.40 4.35 -13.95
C ASN A 148 -1.06 4.69 -14.22
N LYS A 149 -2.02 3.89 -13.74
CA LYS A 149 -3.45 4.23 -13.85
C LYS A 149 -3.78 5.52 -13.09
N VAL A 150 -3.29 5.68 -11.86
CA VAL A 150 -3.44 6.92 -11.06
C VAL A 150 -2.92 8.14 -11.82
N LYS A 151 -1.71 8.06 -12.41
CA LYS A 151 -1.12 9.15 -13.21
C LYS A 151 -1.93 9.44 -14.47
N ASN A 152 -2.30 8.41 -15.24
CA ASN A 152 -2.98 8.55 -16.52
C ASN A 152 -4.40 9.10 -16.38
N GLU A 153 -5.14 8.63 -15.38
CA GLU A 153 -6.50 9.07 -15.07
C GLU A 153 -6.53 10.35 -14.23
N LYS A 154 -5.36 10.89 -13.85
CA LYS A 154 -5.20 12.10 -13.02
C LYS A 154 -5.99 12.00 -11.70
N ILE A 155 -5.91 10.85 -11.05
CA ILE A 155 -6.61 10.61 -9.79
C ILE A 155 -5.92 11.38 -8.66
N SER A 156 -6.71 12.14 -7.91
CA SER A 156 -6.26 12.84 -6.71
C SER A 156 -5.69 11.85 -5.69
N LEU A 157 -4.55 12.20 -5.06
CA LEU A 157 -3.91 11.37 -4.05
C LEU A 157 -4.70 11.31 -2.73
N PHE A 158 -5.65 12.24 -2.54
CA PHE A 158 -6.58 12.22 -1.41
C PHE A 158 -7.77 11.27 -1.64
N ASN A 159 -8.07 10.94 -2.90
CA ASN A 159 -9.13 9.99 -3.23
C ASN A 159 -8.65 8.54 -3.03
N ILE A 160 -8.52 8.14 -1.77
CA ILE A 160 -8.02 6.82 -1.42
C ILE A 160 -8.92 5.70 -1.93
N LEU A 161 -10.24 5.93 -1.95
CA LEU A 161 -11.22 4.94 -2.40
C LEU A 161 -11.00 4.58 -3.88
N LYS A 162 -10.72 5.58 -4.72
CA LYS A 162 -10.41 5.30 -6.12
C LYS A 162 -9.05 4.61 -6.29
N ILE A 163 -8.06 4.98 -5.49
CA ILE A 163 -6.74 4.30 -5.50
C ILE A 163 -6.89 2.82 -5.11
N GLU A 164 -7.72 2.53 -4.11
CA GLU A 164 -8.05 1.18 -3.67
C GLU A 164 -8.73 0.36 -4.75
N GLU A 165 -9.73 0.93 -5.42
CA GLU A 165 -10.39 0.29 -6.57
C GLU A 165 -9.37 -0.03 -7.67
N LEU A 166 -8.51 0.93 -8.04
CA LEU A 166 -7.48 0.72 -9.06
C LEU A 166 -6.47 -0.35 -8.65
N PHE A 167 -6.09 -0.41 -7.37
CA PHE A 167 -5.19 -1.43 -6.85
C PHE A 167 -5.81 -2.83 -6.89
N ILE A 168 -7.05 -2.97 -6.44
CA ILE A 168 -7.76 -4.26 -6.50
C ILE A 168 -7.97 -4.70 -7.94
N ASN A 169 -8.37 -3.81 -8.84
CA ASN A 169 -8.50 -4.11 -10.26
C ASN A 169 -7.16 -4.53 -10.87
N ALA A 170 -6.06 -3.87 -10.49
CA ALA A 170 -4.73 -4.27 -10.95
C ALA A 170 -4.36 -5.68 -10.46
N ILE A 171 -4.71 -6.06 -9.23
CA ILE A 171 -4.54 -7.44 -8.75
C ILE A 171 -5.39 -8.39 -9.61
N VAL A 172 -6.70 -8.15 -9.70
CA VAL A 172 -7.63 -9.04 -10.40
C VAL A 172 -7.18 -9.26 -11.85
N GLU A 173 -6.83 -8.21 -12.58
CA GLU A 173 -6.33 -8.29 -13.96
C GLU A 173 -5.05 -9.13 -14.10
N GLU A 174 -4.20 -9.18 -13.08
CA GLU A 174 -2.99 -10.01 -13.15
C GLU A 174 -3.26 -11.49 -12.94
N PHE A 175 -4.32 -11.81 -12.18
CA PHE A 175 -4.76 -13.18 -11.97
C PHE A 175 -5.74 -13.67 -13.04
N ASP A 176 -6.50 -12.78 -13.69
CA ASP A 176 -7.53 -13.18 -14.65
C ASP A 176 -6.96 -13.96 -15.84
N ASN A 177 -7.58 -15.11 -16.14
CA ASN A 177 -7.19 -16.09 -17.17
C ASN A 177 -5.69 -16.45 -17.22
N ASN A 178 -5.01 -16.38 -16.08
CA ASN A 178 -3.57 -16.59 -15.95
C ASN A 178 -3.28 -17.92 -15.26
N ILE A 179 -2.21 -18.62 -15.68
CA ILE A 179 -1.67 -19.78 -14.98
C ILE A 179 -1.40 -19.48 -13.50
N LEU A 180 -1.13 -18.21 -13.15
CA LEU A 180 -0.99 -17.75 -11.77
C LEU A 180 -2.25 -17.98 -10.93
N PHE A 181 -3.45 -17.73 -11.47
CA PHE A 181 -4.70 -18.01 -10.76
C PHE A 181 -4.92 -19.51 -10.55
N LEU A 182 -4.60 -20.31 -11.57
CA LEU A 182 -4.71 -21.76 -11.47
C LEU A 182 -3.75 -22.31 -10.41
N THR A 183 -2.47 -21.91 -10.44
CA THR A 183 -1.47 -22.41 -9.48
C THR A 183 -1.80 -21.96 -8.06
N SER A 184 -2.16 -20.69 -7.85
CA SER A 184 -2.55 -20.20 -6.53
C SER A 184 -3.81 -20.89 -5.99
N SER A 185 -4.79 -21.20 -6.85
CA SER A 185 -5.98 -21.94 -6.41
C SER A 185 -5.67 -23.39 -6.04
N ILE A 186 -4.71 -24.03 -6.72
CA ILE A 186 -4.25 -25.38 -6.36
C ILE A 186 -3.45 -25.33 -5.05
N GLU A 187 -2.56 -24.37 -4.88
CA GLU A 187 -1.81 -24.13 -3.63
C GLU A 187 -2.76 -23.98 -2.45
N GLU A 188 -3.78 -23.13 -2.55
CA GLU A 188 -4.82 -22.96 -1.51
C GLU A 188 -5.52 -24.27 -1.16
N LEU A 189 -5.79 -25.15 -2.14
CA LEU A 189 -6.40 -26.46 -1.85
C LEU A 189 -5.43 -27.39 -1.12
N LEU A 190 -4.15 -27.40 -1.50
CA LEU A 190 -3.12 -28.21 -0.86
C LEU A 190 -2.85 -27.75 0.58
N GLU A 191 -2.81 -26.44 0.83
CA GLU A 191 -2.72 -25.85 2.18
C GLU A 191 -3.89 -26.36 3.05
N ARG A 192 -5.12 -26.30 2.55
CA ARG A 192 -6.31 -26.78 3.29
C ARG A 192 -6.31 -28.27 3.53
N MET A 193 -5.75 -29.06 2.61
CA MET A 193 -5.56 -30.50 2.84
C MET A 193 -4.69 -30.75 4.07
N VAL A 194 -3.61 -29.99 4.23
CA VAL A 194 -2.65 -30.15 5.34
C VAL A 194 -3.17 -29.54 6.64
N ASP A 195 -3.71 -28.33 6.58
CA ASP A 195 -4.01 -27.54 7.77
C ASP A 195 -5.41 -27.83 8.34
N GLU A 196 -6.35 -28.23 7.49
CA GLU A 196 -7.74 -28.48 7.90
C GLU A 196 -8.07 -29.97 7.81
N TRP A 197 -7.90 -30.59 6.64
CA TRP A 197 -8.51 -31.90 6.37
C TRP A 197 -7.77 -33.06 7.04
N LEU A 198 -6.44 -33.10 6.92
CA LEU A 198 -5.63 -34.15 7.55
C LEU A 198 -5.83 -34.18 9.08
N PRO A 199 -5.70 -33.05 9.82
CA PRO A 199 -5.94 -33.05 11.27
C PRO A 199 -7.33 -33.56 11.67
N ILE A 200 -8.37 -33.23 10.90
CA ILE A 200 -9.74 -33.73 11.15
C ILE A 200 -9.81 -35.25 10.99
N GLN A 201 -9.19 -35.80 9.95
CA GLN A 201 -9.21 -37.24 9.68
C GLN A 201 -8.36 -38.04 10.69
N LEU A 202 -7.34 -37.42 11.28
CA LEU A 202 -6.43 -38.07 12.23
C LEU A 202 -6.95 -38.05 13.68
N LYS A 203 -7.95 -37.22 14.00
CA LYS A 203 -8.34 -36.89 15.38
C LYS A 203 -8.74 -38.09 16.25
N ASP A 204 -9.19 -39.18 15.64
CA ASP A 204 -9.69 -40.37 16.34
C ASP A 204 -9.11 -41.69 15.78
N MET A 205 -8.00 -41.62 15.05
CA MET A 205 -7.43 -42.75 14.30
C MET A 205 -6.01 -43.08 14.75
N SER A 206 -5.67 -44.37 14.80
CA SER A 206 -4.32 -44.86 15.09
C SER A 206 -3.59 -45.20 13.80
N TYR A 207 -3.12 -44.17 13.09
CA TYR A 207 -2.22 -44.34 11.94
C TYR A 207 -0.75 -44.28 12.39
N PRO A 208 0.16 -44.99 11.71
CA PRO A 208 1.59 -44.84 11.96
C PRO A 208 2.02 -43.38 11.71
N GLU A 209 2.65 -42.74 12.70
CA GLU A 209 3.10 -41.35 12.59
C GLU A 209 4.01 -41.12 11.37
N GLU A 210 4.85 -42.10 11.04
CA GLU A 210 5.75 -42.04 9.88
C GLU A 210 4.97 -41.95 8.57
N ALA A 211 3.89 -42.72 8.41
CA ALA A 211 3.04 -42.68 7.23
C ALA A 211 2.32 -41.33 7.11
N VAL A 212 1.83 -40.78 8.23
CA VAL A 212 1.20 -39.45 8.25
C VAL A 212 2.20 -38.36 7.86
N ARG A 213 3.42 -38.41 8.41
CA ARG A 213 4.51 -37.49 8.05
C ARG A 213 4.84 -37.58 6.55
N GLU A 214 4.96 -38.79 6.01
CA GLU A 214 5.25 -39.00 4.59
C GLU A 214 4.14 -38.42 3.68
N ILE A 215 2.87 -38.58 4.05
CA ILE A 215 1.75 -37.97 3.31
C ILE A 215 1.87 -36.45 3.30
N THR A 216 2.04 -35.83 4.48
CA THR A 216 2.19 -34.38 4.61
C THR A 216 3.38 -33.86 3.80
N ASP A 217 4.53 -34.54 3.85
CA ASP A 217 5.73 -34.17 3.10
C ASP A 217 5.50 -34.23 1.58
N ASN A 218 4.74 -35.22 1.09
CA ASN A 218 4.42 -35.33 -0.33
C ASN A 218 3.45 -34.23 -0.80
N ILE A 219 2.47 -33.84 0.03
CA ILE A 219 1.58 -32.72 -0.28
C ILE A 219 2.38 -31.42 -0.38
N ASN A 220 3.26 -31.16 0.58
CA ASN A 220 4.13 -29.98 0.58
C ASN A 220 5.09 -29.94 -0.62
N LYS A 221 5.62 -31.10 -1.06
CA LYS A 221 6.44 -31.19 -2.29
C LYS A 221 5.65 -30.84 -3.55
N LEU A 222 4.39 -31.29 -3.62
CA LEU A 222 3.51 -30.94 -4.74
C LEU A 222 3.21 -29.44 -4.75
N GLU A 223 2.90 -28.85 -3.60
CA GLU A 223 2.68 -27.41 -3.43
C GLU A 223 3.89 -26.60 -3.94
N GLN A 224 5.11 -26.96 -3.51
CA GLN A 224 6.34 -26.32 -4.00
C GLN A 224 6.53 -26.44 -5.52
N THR A 225 6.15 -27.58 -6.09
CA THR A 225 6.21 -27.82 -7.54
C THR A 225 5.23 -26.90 -8.28
N ILE A 226 4.00 -26.81 -7.80
CA ILE A 226 2.95 -25.94 -8.38
C ILE A 226 3.37 -24.46 -8.29
N SER A 227 3.89 -24.04 -7.13
CA SER A 227 4.43 -22.68 -6.94
C SER A 227 5.56 -22.35 -7.89
N SER A 228 6.45 -23.31 -8.14
CA SER A 228 7.55 -23.14 -9.11
C SER A 228 7.03 -22.94 -10.54
N ILE A 229 5.94 -23.61 -10.92
CA ILE A 229 5.27 -23.41 -12.21
C ILE A 229 4.69 -22.00 -12.29
N GLY A 230 3.93 -21.58 -11.29
CA GLY A 230 3.33 -20.24 -11.23
C GLY A 230 4.37 -19.15 -11.39
N LYS A 231 5.46 -19.22 -10.62
CA LYS A 231 6.59 -18.28 -10.68
C LYS A 231 7.26 -18.23 -12.06
N LYS A 232 7.49 -19.39 -12.69
CA LYS A 232 8.15 -19.47 -14.00
C LYS A 232 7.38 -18.71 -15.07
N TYR A 233 6.06 -18.92 -15.16
CA TYR A 233 5.25 -18.30 -16.20
C TYR A 233 4.88 -16.86 -15.90
N THR A 234 4.76 -16.51 -14.63
CA THR A 234 4.63 -15.12 -14.19
C THR A 234 5.82 -14.26 -14.61
N LYS A 235 7.05 -14.80 -14.47
CA LYS A 235 8.27 -14.15 -14.98
C LYS A 235 8.31 -14.01 -16.50
N LYS A 236 7.71 -14.94 -17.25
CA LYS A 236 7.58 -14.82 -18.72
C LYS A 236 6.64 -13.69 -19.11
N LYS A 237 5.46 -13.62 -18.46
CA LYS A 237 4.45 -12.57 -18.69
C LYS A 237 5.04 -11.17 -18.49
N MET A 238 5.75 -10.93 -17.39
CA MET A 238 6.39 -9.63 -17.11
C MET A 238 7.40 -9.18 -18.18
N LYS A 239 8.04 -10.12 -18.88
CA LYS A 239 9.06 -9.84 -19.90
C LYS A 239 8.46 -9.60 -21.30
N GLY A 240 7.13 -9.52 -21.42
CA GLY A 240 6.46 -9.41 -22.71
C GLY A 240 6.55 -10.69 -23.54
N GLY A 241 6.84 -11.84 -22.92
CA GLY A 241 6.76 -13.12 -23.60
C GLY A 241 5.30 -13.45 -23.90
N ASP A 242 5.01 -13.63 -25.19
CA ASP A 242 3.67 -13.83 -25.75
C ASP A 242 2.75 -14.69 -24.87
N THR A 243 1.54 -14.17 -24.70
CA THR A 243 0.36 -14.96 -24.35
C THR A 243 0.18 -16.01 -25.44
N ILE A 244 0.23 -17.29 -25.06
CA ILE A 244 -0.40 -18.37 -25.83
C ILE A 244 -1.75 -18.62 -25.17
#